data_AF-A0A8T3VWH9-F1
#
_entry.id   AF-A0A8T3VWH9-F1
#
_cell.length_a   1.000
_cell.length_b   1.000
_cell.length_c   1.000
_cell.angle_alpha   90.00
_cell.angle_beta   90.00
_cell.angle_gamma   90.00
#
_symmetry.space_group_name_H-M   'P 1'
#
loop_
_entity.id
_entity.type
_entity.pdbx_description
1 polymer ?
#
loop_
_entity_poly.entity_id
_entity_poly.type
_entity_poly.pdbx_seq_one_letter_code
_entity_poly.pdbx_strand_id
1 'polypeptide(L)'
;MVEICLAYVLSFNIYKFSVLSYGLDLSTLESSVRYLYILGSTIISSEMTIRTMVKLSSAQKRSWQLANKTMILQIFLVLLNGYVFGNWARNPLIQSEVPFVFVCILCMLIMFLPHVRKYYTPPMVGTTEAKKWIPYILWDFTKDSRYHYVFGYDDDKKS
;
A
#
# COMPACT_ATOMS: atom_id res chain seq x y z
N MET A 1 1.89 4.96 13.01
CA MET A 1 2.08 3.56 12.54
C MET A 1 1.83 3.41 11.04
N VAL A 2 0.67 3.82 10.51
CA VAL A 2 0.40 3.81 9.05
C VAL A 2 1.45 4.60 8.26
N GLU A 3 1.83 5.79 8.74
CA GLU A 3 2.88 6.62 8.13
C GLU A 3 4.23 5.88 8.08
N ILE A 4 4.59 5.14 9.13
CA ILE A 4 5.83 4.34 9.19
C ILE A 4 5.77 3.20 8.17
N CYS A 5 4.63 2.51 8.06
CA CYS A 5 4.46 1.43 7.08
C CYS A 5 4.56 1.96 5.64
N LEU A 6 3.93 3.10 5.35
CA LEU A 6 4.02 3.73 4.03
C LEU A 6 5.41 4.32 3.74
N ALA A 7 6.07 4.90 4.75
CA ALA A 7 7.45 5.35 4.61
C ALA A 7 8.37 4.17 4.28
N TYR A 8 8.18 3.01 4.92
CA TYR A 8 8.94 1.81 4.62
C TYR A 8 8.70 1.29 3.19
N VAL A 9 7.44 1.27 2.75
CA VAL A 9 7.09 0.94 1.34
C VAL A 9 7.68 1.95 0.35
N LEU A 10 7.69 3.24 0.69
CA LEU A 10 8.32 4.29 -0.12
C LEU A 10 9.84 4.09 -0.21
N SER A 11 10.52 3.84 0.91
CA SER A 11 11.95 3.55 0.95
C SER A 11 12.29 2.33 0.08
N PHE A 12 11.46 1.28 0.11
CA PHE A 12 11.66 0.11 -0.74
C PHE A 12 11.42 0.42 -2.23
N ASN A 13 10.43 1.24 -2.56
CA ASN A 13 10.22 1.72 -3.94
C ASN A 13 11.43 2.53 -4.45
N ILE A 14 12.04 3.38 -3.61
CA ILE A 14 13.24 4.14 -3.95
C ILE A 14 14.43 3.20 -4.15
N TYR A 15 14.62 2.22 -3.26
CA TYR A 15 15.64 1.19 -3.43
C TYR A 15 15.46 0.44 -4.75
N LYS A 16 14.22 0.05 -5.08
CA LYS A 16 13.89 -0.60 -6.35
C LYS A 16 14.24 0.29 -7.54
N PHE A 17 13.86 1.57 -7.48
CA PHE A 17 14.23 2.54 -8.50
C PHE A 17 15.74 2.61 -8.71
N SER A 18 16.53 2.70 -7.65
CA SER A 18 17.99 2.69 -7.74
C SER A 18 18.53 1.43 -8.40
N VAL A 19 18.05 0.24 -8.00
CA VAL A 19 18.47 -1.04 -8.60
C VAL A 19 18.14 -1.09 -10.10
N LEU A 20 16.95 -0.63 -10.49
CA LEU A 20 16.54 -0.57 -11.89
C LEU A 20 17.36 0.43 -12.71
N SER A 21 17.76 1.57 -12.12
CA SER A 21 18.61 2.57 -12.79
C SER A 21 20.05 2.08 -13.00
N TYR A 22 20.62 1.33 -12.06
CA TYR A 22 21.97 0.78 -12.20
C TYR A 22 22.04 -0.38 -13.20
N GLY A 23 20.96 -1.17 -13.33
CA GLY A 23 20.88 -2.31 -14.22
C GLY A 23 20.44 -1.99 -15.66
N LEU A 24 20.42 -0.72 -16.08
CA LEU A 24 19.91 -0.30 -17.39
C LEU A 24 20.68 -0.96 -18.55
N ASP A 25 20.08 -1.99 -19.14
CA ASP A 25 20.56 -2.62 -20.37
C ASP A 25 19.74 -2.14 -21.57
N LEU A 26 20.37 -1.26 -22.36
CA LEU A 26 19.81 -0.67 -23.57
C LEU A 26 20.28 -1.40 -24.84
N SER A 27 20.89 -2.57 -24.71
CA SER A 27 21.47 -3.33 -25.82
C SER A 27 20.48 -3.69 -26.93
N THR A 28 19.20 -3.86 -26.60
CA THR A 28 18.14 -4.13 -27.57
C THR A 28 16.95 -3.18 -27.40
N LEU A 29 16.23 -2.92 -28.49
CA LEU A 29 14.99 -2.13 -28.47
C LEU A 29 13.94 -2.76 -27.54
N GLU A 30 13.84 -4.09 -27.56
CA GLU A 30 12.90 -4.81 -26.70
C GLU A 30 13.27 -4.68 -25.22
N SER A 31 14.55 -4.86 -24.86
CA SER A 31 15.02 -4.64 -23.49
C SER A 31 14.78 -3.20 -23.05
N SER A 32 15.17 -2.21 -23.85
CA SER A 32 15.04 -0.79 -23.48
C SER A 32 13.58 -0.37 -23.22
N VAL A 33 12.64 -0.81 -24.05
CA VAL A 33 11.19 -0.55 -23.84
C VAL A 33 10.70 -1.18 -22.54
N ARG A 34 11.11 -2.43 -22.24
CA ARG A 34 10.77 -3.12 -20.98
C ARG A 34 11.32 -2.37 -19.76
N TYR A 35 12.59 -1.95 -19.81
CA TYR A 35 13.23 -1.19 -18.73
C TYR A 35 12.52 0.13 -18.46
N LEU A 36 12.23 0.91 -19.52
CA LEU A 36 11.54 2.19 -19.41
C LEU A 36 10.14 2.04 -18.83
N TYR A 37 9.42 0.97 -19.21
CA TYR A 37 8.10 0.69 -18.65
C TYR A 37 8.16 0.36 -17.16
N ILE A 38 9.08 -0.53 -16.74
CA ILE A 38 9.22 -0.91 -15.32
C ILE A 38 9.64 0.31 -14.48
N LEU A 39 10.56 1.12 -14.98
CA LEU A 39 11.02 2.35 -14.34
C LEU A 39 9.87 3.36 -14.22
N GLY A 40 9.10 3.57 -15.29
CA GLY A 40 7.89 4.42 -15.27
C GLY A 40 6.84 3.92 -14.27
N SER A 41 6.59 2.61 -14.22
CA SER A 41 5.67 2.01 -13.24
C SER A 41 6.12 2.22 -11.79
N THR A 42 7.44 2.20 -11.54
CA THR A 42 8.04 2.43 -10.22
C THR A 42 7.93 3.90 -9.80
N ILE A 43 8.11 4.83 -10.75
CA ILE A 43 7.88 6.26 -10.51
C ILE A 43 6.41 6.50 -10.15
N ILE A 44 5.47 5.94 -10.92
CA ILE A 44 4.03 6.07 -10.64
C ILE A 44 3.70 5.50 -9.26
N SER A 45 4.23 4.31 -8.92
CA SER A 45 4.08 3.70 -7.59
C SER A 45 4.58 4.61 -6.46
N SER A 46 5.74 5.25 -6.67
CA SER A 46 6.35 6.19 -5.70
C SER A 46 5.50 7.45 -5.54
N GLU A 47 5.08 8.07 -6.64
CA GLU A 47 4.15 9.21 -6.67
C GLU A 47 2.84 8.90 -5.93
N MET A 48 2.24 7.72 -6.17
CA MET A 48 1.03 7.30 -5.47
C MET A 48 1.27 7.15 -3.97
N THR A 49 2.42 6.61 -3.57
CA THR A 49 2.80 6.51 -2.14
C THR A 49 2.95 7.89 -1.52
N ILE A 50 3.69 8.79 -2.18
CA ILE A 50 3.94 10.16 -1.72
C ILE A 50 2.62 10.92 -1.61
N ARG A 51 1.75 10.88 -2.62
CA ARG A 51 0.41 11.50 -2.56
C ARG A 51 -0.42 10.95 -1.43
N THR A 52 -0.30 9.64 -1.15
CA THR A 52 -0.96 9.04 0.00
C THR A 52 -0.39 9.61 1.29
N MET A 53 0.94 9.66 1.44
CA MET A 53 1.64 10.23 2.61
C MET A 53 1.34 11.72 2.83
N VAL A 54 1.28 12.53 1.78
CA VAL A 54 0.94 13.97 1.89
C VAL A 54 -0.52 14.17 2.28
N LYS A 55 -1.41 13.29 1.84
CA LYS A 55 -2.84 13.30 2.23
C LYS A 55 -3.08 12.65 3.60
N LEU A 56 -2.08 11.99 4.17
CA LEU A 56 -2.14 11.42 5.51
C LEU A 56 -1.86 12.51 6.52
N SER A 57 -2.90 13.19 6.96
CA SER A 57 -2.85 13.75 8.30
C SER A 57 -3.01 12.59 9.28
N SER A 58 -2.10 12.43 10.25
CA SER A 58 -2.26 11.48 11.37
C SER A 58 -3.62 11.63 12.08
N ALA A 59 -4.27 12.79 11.96
CA ALA A 59 -5.59 13.06 12.53
C ALA A 59 -6.75 12.50 11.67
N GLN A 60 -6.52 12.20 10.39
CA GLN A 60 -7.54 11.62 9.52
C GLN A 60 -7.65 10.12 9.78
N LYS A 61 -8.78 9.72 10.36
CA LYS A 61 -9.11 8.33 10.70
C LYS A 61 -9.26 7.40 9.48
N ARG A 62 -9.32 7.98 8.27
CA ARG A 62 -9.35 7.29 6.97
C ARG A 62 -7.96 6.93 6.43
N SER A 63 -6.92 7.36 7.12
CA SER A 63 -5.51 7.09 6.81
C SER A 63 -5.22 5.62 6.52
N TRP A 64 -5.71 4.74 7.38
CA TRP A 64 -5.54 3.29 7.24
C TRP A 64 -6.16 2.72 5.95
N GLN A 65 -7.36 3.17 5.58
CA GLN A 65 -8.06 2.69 4.39
C GLN A 65 -7.30 3.11 3.12
N LEU A 66 -6.87 4.38 3.07
CA LEU A 66 -6.06 4.93 1.98
C LEU A 66 -4.73 4.19 1.85
N ALA A 67 -4.03 3.94 2.94
CA ALA A 67 -2.77 3.23 2.95
C ALA A 67 -2.89 1.80 2.42
N ASN A 68 -3.86 1.03 2.91
CA ASN A 68 -4.10 -0.34 2.44
C ASN A 68 -4.51 -0.35 0.95
N LYS A 69 -5.36 0.59 0.53
CA LYS A 69 -5.76 0.70 -0.88
C LYS A 69 -4.56 0.99 -1.79
N THR A 70 -3.66 1.87 -1.36
CA THR A 70 -2.42 2.17 -2.09
C THR A 70 -1.52 0.94 -2.18
N MET A 71 -1.33 0.18 -1.08
CA MET A 71 -0.52 -1.05 -1.10
C MET A 71 -1.13 -2.14 -2.00
N ILE A 72 -2.46 -2.29 -2.03
CA ILE A 72 -3.15 -3.22 -2.94
C ILE A 72 -2.92 -2.81 -4.40
N LEU A 73 -3.05 -1.51 -4.72
CA LEU A 73 -2.79 -1.00 -6.06
C LEU A 73 -1.34 -1.23 -6.50
N GLN A 74 -0.39 -1.09 -5.58
CA GLN A 74 1.02 -1.40 -5.86
C GLN A 74 1.25 -2.87 -6.16
N ILE A 75 0.69 -3.77 -5.34
CA ILE A 75 0.78 -5.21 -5.62
C ILE A 75 0.15 -5.53 -6.98
N PHE A 76 -0.99 -4.91 -7.30
CA PHE A 76 -1.63 -5.10 -8.60
C PHE A 76 -0.75 -4.63 -9.77
N LEU A 77 -0.09 -3.48 -9.66
CA LEU A 77 0.87 -3.00 -10.66
C LEU A 77 2.02 -3.99 -10.85
N VAL A 78 2.55 -4.55 -9.77
CA VAL A 78 3.63 -5.55 -9.83
C VAL A 78 3.16 -6.83 -10.51
N LEU A 79 1.96 -7.31 -10.20
CA LEU A 79 1.36 -8.48 -10.84
C LEU A 79 1.12 -8.24 -12.34
N LEU A 80 0.65 -7.04 -12.71
CA LEU A 80 0.44 -6.64 -14.10
C LEU A 80 1.77 -6.63 -14.86
N ASN A 81 2.84 -6.07 -14.27
CA ASN A 81 4.18 -6.13 -14.85
C ASN A 81 4.62 -7.58 -15.07
N GLY A 82 4.41 -8.45 -14.08
CA GLY A 82 4.75 -9.87 -14.18
C GLY A 82 3.98 -10.62 -15.27
N TYR A 83 2.71 -10.28 -15.48
CA TYR A 83 1.86 -10.87 -16.54
C TYR A 83 2.27 -10.38 -17.93
N VAL A 84 2.52 -9.07 -18.08
CA VAL A 84 2.84 -8.45 -19.37
C VAL A 84 4.21 -8.89 -19.90
N PHE A 85 5.22 -9.02 -19.04
CA PHE A 85 6.60 -9.26 -19.51
C PHE A 85 7.03 -10.71 -19.56
N GLY A 86 6.30 -11.61 -18.89
CA GLY A 86 6.55 -13.05 -18.89
C GLY A 86 7.89 -13.45 -18.26
N ASN A 87 7.84 -14.41 -17.34
CA ASN A 87 9.01 -15.07 -16.74
C ASN A 87 9.81 -14.21 -15.74
N TRP A 88 9.36 -14.26 -14.48
CA TRP A 88 9.99 -13.66 -13.30
C TRP A 88 11.39 -14.21 -13.02
N ALA A 89 11.68 -15.42 -13.52
CA ALA A 89 12.88 -16.19 -13.18
C ALA A 89 14.13 -15.80 -13.98
N ARG A 90 14.02 -15.07 -15.09
CA ARG A 90 15.17 -14.77 -15.98
C ARG A 90 15.68 -13.34 -15.90
N ASN A 91 15.01 -12.45 -15.17
CA ASN A 91 15.37 -11.04 -15.15
C ASN A 91 15.74 -10.60 -13.72
N PRO A 92 17.00 -10.24 -13.44
CA PRO A 92 17.42 -9.80 -12.11
C PRO A 92 16.64 -8.58 -11.61
N LEU A 93 16.04 -7.80 -12.51
CA LEU A 93 15.13 -6.70 -12.18
C LEU A 93 13.88 -7.16 -11.42
N ILE A 94 13.33 -8.31 -11.80
CA ILE A 94 12.09 -8.85 -11.21
C ILE A 94 12.38 -9.47 -9.83
N GLN A 95 13.65 -9.78 -9.51
CA GLN A 95 14.02 -10.21 -8.15
C GLN A 95 13.78 -9.12 -7.10
N SER A 96 13.73 -7.84 -7.48
CA SER A 96 13.42 -6.74 -6.57
C SER A 96 11.91 -6.55 -6.33
N GLU A 97 11.06 -7.11 -7.22
CA GLU A 97 9.60 -7.03 -7.12
C GLU A 97 9.03 -8.00 -6.09
N VAL A 98 9.59 -9.21 -5.98
CA VAL A 98 9.18 -10.21 -4.98
C VAL A 98 9.32 -9.72 -3.53
N PRO A 99 10.48 -9.21 -3.08
CA PRO A 99 10.63 -8.70 -1.73
C PRO A 99 9.79 -7.44 -1.50
N PHE A 100 9.56 -6.62 -2.54
CA PHE A 100 8.64 -5.48 -2.44
C PHE A 100 7.20 -5.93 -2.15
N VAL A 101 6.69 -6.94 -2.88
CA VAL A 101 5.36 -7.52 -2.61
C VAL A 101 5.29 -8.09 -1.19
N PHE A 102 6.36 -8.78 -0.75
CA PHE A 102 6.44 -9.29 0.62
C PHE A 102 6.36 -8.16 1.67
N VAL A 103 7.07 -7.06 1.46
CA VAL A 103 7.02 -5.87 2.32
C VAL A 103 5.61 -5.29 2.36
N CYS A 104 4.95 -5.12 1.22
CA CYS A 104 3.57 -4.63 1.15
C CYS A 104 2.61 -5.56 1.92
N ILE A 105 2.73 -6.87 1.77
CA ILE A 105 1.90 -7.85 2.50
C ILE A 105 2.17 -7.77 4.00
N LEU A 106 3.43 -7.71 4.43
CA LEU A 106 3.81 -7.60 5.84
C LEU A 106 3.25 -6.32 6.47
N CYS A 107 3.38 -5.18 5.79
CA CYS A 107 2.81 -3.91 6.23
C CYS A 107 1.28 -3.98 6.33
N MET A 108 0.60 -4.62 5.38
CA MET A 108 -0.84 -4.85 5.47
C MET A 108 -1.21 -5.74 6.66
N LEU A 109 -0.50 -6.85 6.88
CA LEU A 109 -0.75 -7.73 8.04
C LEU A 109 -0.60 -6.98 9.37
N ILE A 110 0.43 -6.16 9.50
CA ILE A 110 0.65 -5.29 10.66
C ILE A 110 -0.52 -4.32 10.82
N MET A 111 -0.98 -3.70 9.73
CA MET A 111 -2.15 -2.81 9.76
C MET A 111 -3.46 -3.52 10.12
N PHE A 112 -3.57 -4.83 9.87
CA PHE A 112 -4.72 -5.65 10.24
C PHE A 112 -4.69 -6.18 11.69
N LEU A 113 -3.60 -5.97 12.43
CA LEU A 113 -3.55 -6.34 13.84
C LEU A 113 -4.66 -5.62 14.63
N PRO A 114 -5.35 -6.31 15.56
CA PRO A 114 -6.49 -5.76 16.28
C PRO A 114 -6.14 -4.50 17.07
N HIS A 115 -4.93 -4.43 17.64
CA HIS A 115 -4.42 -3.24 18.33
C HIS A 115 -4.32 -2.04 17.39
N VAL A 116 -3.85 -2.24 16.17
CA VAL A 116 -3.67 -1.19 15.18
C VAL A 116 -5.03 -0.71 14.66
N ARG A 117 -5.92 -1.65 14.34
CA ARG A 117 -7.29 -1.36 13.85
C ARG A 117 -8.13 -0.55 14.84
N LYS A 118 -7.93 -0.71 16.15
CA LYS A 118 -8.67 0.04 17.19
C LYS A 118 -8.48 1.56 17.08
N TYR A 119 -7.37 2.02 16.51
CA TYR A 119 -7.07 3.45 16.35
C TYR A 119 -7.65 4.07 15.08
N TYR A 120 -8.27 3.29 14.20
CA TYR A 120 -8.82 3.74 12.91
C TYR A 120 -10.35 3.60 12.85
N THR A 121 -10.98 4.26 11.87
CA THR A 121 -12.44 4.19 11.73
C THR A 121 -12.88 2.75 11.47
N PRO A 122 -13.73 2.15 12.34
CA PRO A 122 -14.23 0.82 12.11
C PRO A 122 -15.27 0.80 10.97
N PRO A 123 -15.39 -0.33 10.24
CA PRO A 123 -16.33 -0.44 9.13
C PRO A 123 -17.80 -0.55 9.57
N MET A 124 -18.10 -0.96 10.80
CA MET A 124 -19.43 -0.82 11.41
C MET A 124 -19.28 -0.73 12.93
N VAL A 125 -20.15 0.05 13.58
CA VAL A 125 -20.21 0.16 15.05
C VAL A 125 -20.32 -1.24 15.66
N GLY A 126 -19.41 -1.56 16.59
CA GLY A 126 -19.42 -2.84 17.31
C GLY A 126 -18.83 -4.04 16.59
N THR A 127 -18.28 -3.88 15.37
CA THR A 127 -17.66 -5.03 14.65
C THR A 127 -16.13 -4.96 14.64
N THR A 128 -15.51 -5.93 15.32
CA THR A 128 -14.06 -6.18 15.31
C THR A 128 -13.62 -7.24 14.30
N GLU A 129 -14.57 -7.90 13.61
CA GLU A 129 -14.32 -8.97 12.66
C GLU A 129 -13.49 -8.51 11.46
N ALA A 130 -12.32 -9.13 11.23
CA ALA A 130 -11.42 -8.79 10.13
C ALA A 130 -12.08 -8.90 8.73
N LYS A 131 -13.07 -9.79 8.58
CA LYS A 131 -13.78 -10.02 7.31
C LYS A 131 -14.48 -8.77 6.77
N LYS A 132 -14.94 -7.87 7.66
CA LYS A 132 -15.62 -6.61 7.27
C LYS A 132 -14.65 -5.49 6.90
N TRP A 133 -13.37 -5.63 7.26
CA TRP A 133 -12.33 -4.65 6.94
C TRP A 133 -11.80 -4.79 5.50
N ILE A 134 -11.81 -6.00 4.94
CA ILE A 134 -11.42 -6.25 3.54
C ILE A 134 -12.31 -5.49 2.54
N PRO A 135 -13.65 -5.63 2.55
CA PRO A 135 -14.51 -4.88 1.63
C PRO A 135 -14.46 -3.37 1.90
N TYR A 136 -14.19 -2.95 3.15
CA TYR A 136 -14.02 -1.55 3.52
C TYR A 136 -12.78 -0.91 2.87
N ILE A 137 -11.70 -1.66 2.61
CA ILE A 137 -10.55 -1.13 1.87
C ILE A 137 -10.92 -0.83 0.41
N LEU A 138 -11.69 -1.74 -0.20
CA LEU A 138 -12.02 -1.70 -1.63
C LEU A 138 -13.13 -0.67 -1.92
N TRP A 139 -14.15 -0.63 -1.06
CA TRP A 139 -15.32 0.20 -1.25
C TRP A 139 -15.52 1.14 -0.07
N ASP A 140 -15.65 2.42 -0.38
CA ASP A 140 -15.89 3.43 0.63
C ASP A 140 -17.37 3.52 0.98
N PHE A 141 -17.74 2.86 2.07
CA PHE A 141 -19.08 2.92 2.61
C PHE A 141 -19.26 4.06 3.64
N THR A 142 -18.24 4.91 3.88
CA THR A 142 -18.31 5.94 4.95
C THR A 142 -19.37 7.03 4.76
N LYS A 143 -20.06 7.09 3.61
CA LYS A 143 -21.25 7.93 3.42
C LYS A 143 -22.49 7.41 4.16
N ASP A 144 -22.48 6.17 4.63
CA ASP A 144 -23.60 5.58 5.37
C ASP A 144 -23.59 6.11 6.82
N SER A 145 -24.76 6.42 7.39
CA SER A 145 -24.90 6.89 8.78
C SER A 145 -24.47 5.88 9.86
N ARG A 146 -24.03 4.67 9.45
CA ARG A 146 -23.66 3.53 10.30
C ARG A 146 -22.19 3.51 10.74
N TYR A 147 -21.39 4.49 10.33
CA TYR A 147 -19.97 4.59 10.66
C TYR A 147 -19.78 5.63 11.78
N HIS A 148 -19.98 5.23 13.04
CA HIS A 148 -19.62 6.11 14.16
C HIS A 148 -18.14 5.97 14.52
N TYR A 149 -17.54 7.13 14.73
CA TYR A 149 -16.22 7.26 15.32
C TYR A 149 -16.26 6.74 16.76
N VAL A 150 -15.64 5.60 17.01
CA VAL A 150 -15.41 5.13 18.38
C VAL A 150 -14.27 5.97 18.96
N PHE A 151 -14.60 7.16 19.48
CA PHE A 151 -13.73 7.86 20.42
C PHE A 151 -13.80 7.12 21.75
N GLY A 152 -13.03 6.05 21.90
CA GLY A 152 -12.75 5.46 23.20
C GLY A 152 -11.70 6.30 23.93
N TYR A 153 -12.07 7.53 24.31
CA TYR A 153 -11.34 8.35 25.29
C TYR A 153 -12.23 9.37 26.03
N ASP A 154 -13.57 9.26 25.96
CA ASP A 154 -14.48 10.21 26.63
C ASP A 154 -15.60 9.55 27.48
N ASP A 155 -15.43 8.29 27.89
CA ASP A 155 -16.35 7.64 28.85
C ASP A 155 -15.68 7.38 30.21
N ASP A 156 -15.06 8.40 30.80
CA ASP A 156 -14.65 8.34 32.22
C ASP A 156 -14.96 9.61 33.02
N LYS A 157 -15.77 10.54 32.51
CA LYS A 157 -16.36 11.61 33.32
C LYS A 157 -17.74 12.04 32.82
N LYS A 158 -18.77 11.39 33.35
CA LYS A 158 -19.92 12.05 33.99
C LYS A 158 -20.85 10.99 34.58
N SER A 159 -20.55 10.65 35.83
CA SER A 159 -21.56 10.30 36.84
C SER A 159 -22.56 11.44 37.01
#